data_AF-X8CST5-F1
#
_entry.id   AF-X8CST5-F1
#
_cell.length_a   1.000
_cell.length_b   1.000
_cell.length_c   1.000
_cell.angle_alpha   90.00
_cell.angle_beta   90.00
_cell.angle_gamma   90.00
#
_symmetry.space_group_name_H-M   'P 1'
#
loop_
_entity.id
_entity.type
_entity.pdbx_description
1 polymer ?
#
loop_
_entity_poly.entity_id
_entity_poly.type
_entity_poly.pdbx_seq_one_letter_code
_entity_poly.pdbx_strand_id
1 'polypeptide(L)'
;MILEYEGVTVKDVYDARVTLEVPMVEQLAKDRNPKVIAELEQIVERESQLNPGSDAVDQLTDFHAAIARLSGNSTLQIVSDMLHHIIEKANRSLQPTKGTRAEQAVRRSAKTHRMVLDMIKDGDAEQAGELWKRHLQKAEEFVLTGAELSTVVDLLE
;
A
#
# COMPACT_ATOMS: atom_id res chain seq x y z
N MET A 1 6.85 -6.81 18.42
CA MET A 1 7.89 -6.65 17.37
C MET A 1 9.04 -5.79 17.90
N ILE A 2 10.26 -5.85 17.33
CA ILE A 2 11.35 -4.92 17.74
C ILE A 2 10.93 -3.45 17.58
N LEU A 3 10.16 -3.14 16.52
CA LEU A 3 9.64 -1.79 16.28
C LEU A 3 8.70 -1.29 17.40
N GLU A 4 7.92 -2.18 18.02
CA GLU A 4 7.11 -1.86 19.21
C GLU A 4 8.02 -1.52 20.39
N TYR A 5 8.98 -2.40 20.67
CA TYR A 5 9.88 -2.23 21.81
C TYR A 5 10.67 -0.91 21.74
N GLU A 6 11.11 -0.52 20.54
CA GLU A 6 11.85 0.72 20.29
C GLU A 6 10.97 1.98 20.22
N GLY A 7 9.65 1.85 20.36
CA GLY A 7 8.72 2.99 20.32
C GLY A 7 8.69 3.71 18.97
N VAL A 8 8.89 2.98 17.87
CA VAL A 8 8.89 3.55 16.51
C VAL A 8 7.55 4.20 16.22
N THR A 9 7.57 5.36 15.57
CA THR A 9 6.34 6.08 15.22
C THR A 9 5.63 5.42 14.06
N VAL A 10 4.31 5.58 13.98
CA VAL A 10 3.55 5.16 12.79
C VAL A 10 4.06 5.89 11.55
N LYS A 11 4.42 7.17 11.68
CA LYS A 11 5.01 7.95 10.60
C LYS A 11 6.28 7.29 10.03
N ASP A 12 7.23 6.89 10.89
CA ASP A 12 8.46 6.22 10.45
C ASP A 12 8.18 4.94 9.65
N VAL A 13 7.12 4.21 10.01
CA VAL A 13 6.68 3.01 9.27
C VAL A 13 6.16 3.36 7.88
N TYR A 14 5.39 4.45 7.73
CA TYR A 14 4.95 4.92 6.40
C TYR A 14 6.12 5.43 5.56
N ASP A 15 7.09 6.14 6.14
CA ASP A 15 8.30 6.60 5.44
C ASP A 15 9.15 5.42 4.94
N ALA A 16 9.29 4.38 5.77
CA ALA A 16 9.97 3.14 5.40
C ALA A 16 9.24 2.42 4.24
N ARG A 17 7.91 2.38 4.26
CA ARG A 17 7.10 1.79 3.18
C ARG A 17 7.35 2.47 1.83
N VAL A 18 7.41 3.80 1.78
CA VAL A 18 7.73 4.54 0.55
C VAL A 18 9.10 4.12 0.00
N THR A 19 10.10 4.04 0.88
CA THR A 19 11.48 3.68 0.53
C THR A 19 11.58 2.25 -0.02
N LEU A 20 10.72 1.35 0.44
CA LEU A 20 10.71 -0.04 0.01
C LEU A 20 9.89 -0.27 -1.26
N GLU A 21 8.65 0.20 -1.31
CA GLU A 21 7.72 -0.18 -2.38
C GLU A 21 7.98 0.56 -3.69
N VAL A 22 8.45 1.81 -3.67
CA VAL A 22 8.67 2.59 -4.90
C VAL A 22 9.70 1.90 -5.82
N PRO A 23 10.89 1.48 -5.34
CA PRO A 23 11.82 0.70 -6.16
C PRO A 23 11.25 -0.62 -6.67
N MET A 24 10.35 -1.27 -5.91
CA MET A 24 9.70 -2.51 -6.36
C MET A 24 8.78 -2.25 -7.56
N VAL A 25 7.95 -1.20 -7.51
CA VAL A 25 7.09 -0.80 -8.63
C VAL A 25 7.91 -0.45 -9.87
N GLU A 26 8.99 0.33 -9.69
CA GLU A 26 9.90 0.65 -10.79
C GLU A 26 10.53 -0.60 -11.40
N GLN A 27 10.94 -1.56 -10.57
CA GLN A 27 11.52 -2.81 -11.02
C GLN A 27 10.51 -3.65 -11.80
N LEU A 28 9.27 -3.76 -11.32
CA LEU A 28 8.19 -4.44 -12.03
C LEU A 28 7.93 -3.83 -13.41
N ALA A 29 7.95 -2.49 -13.50
CA ALA A 29 7.83 -1.77 -14.75
C ALA A 29 9.04 -1.96 -15.68
N LYS A 30 10.26 -2.11 -15.15
CA LYS A 30 11.45 -2.43 -15.97
C LYS A 30 11.40 -3.86 -16.52
N ASP A 31 10.98 -4.81 -15.70
CA ASP A 31 10.99 -6.24 -16.05
C ASP A 31 9.84 -6.63 -16.97
N ARG A 32 8.67 -5.99 -16.82
CA ARG A 32 7.45 -6.22 -17.63
C ARG A 32 7.09 -7.70 -17.77
N ASN A 33 7.29 -8.47 -16.71
CA ASN A 33 7.05 -9.91 -16.74
C ASN A 33 5.56 -10.19 -16.98
N PRO A 34 5.18 -10.89 -18.07
CA PRO A 34 3.77 -11.11 -18.41
C PRO A 34 2.97 -11.87 -17.35
N LYS A 35 3.62 -12.78 -16.60
CA LYS A 35 2.97 -13.53 -15.52
C LYS A 35 2.64 -12.63 -14.33
N VAL A 36 3.58 -11.75 -13.97
CA VAL A 36 3.41 -10.76 -12.90
C VAL A 36 2.30 -9.79 -13.28
N ILE A 37 2.31 -9.26 -14.50
CA ILE A 37 1.28 -8.36 -15.01
C ILE A 37 -0.10 -9.03 -14.97
N ALA A 38 -0.23 -10.27 -15.43
CA ALA A 38 -1.51 -10.99 -15.41
C ALA A 38 -2.05 -11.18 -13.98
N GLU A 39 -1.18 -11.39 -12.99
CA GLU A 39 -1.57 -11.50 -11.58
C GLU A 39 -2.02 -10.15 -11.00
N LEU A 40 -1.30 -9.06 -11.31
CA LEU A 40 -1.71 -7.71 -10.93
C LEU A 40 -3.03 -7.29 -11.58
N GLU A 41 -3.28 -7.68 -12.84
CA GLU A 41 -4.55 -7.46 -13.53
C GLU A 41 -5.71 -8.14 -12.78
N GLN A 42 -5.54 -9.38 -12.32
CA GLN A 42 -6.55 -10.08 -11.53
C GLN A 42 -6.84 -9.40 -10.20
N ILE A 43 -5.83 -8.82 -9.56
CA ILE A 43 -6.01 -8.06 -8.31
C ILE A 43 -6.79 -6.78 -8.56
N VAL A 44 -6.36 -5.97 -9.54
CA VAL A 44 -7.02 -4.70 -9.89
C VAL A 44 -8.46 -4.91 -10.36
N GLU A 45 -8.75 -6.02 -11.05
CA GLU A 45 -10.12 -6.37 -11.44
C GLU A 45 -11.00 -6.68 -10.22
N ARG A 46 -10.49 -7.44 -9.24
CA ARG A 46 -11.20 -7.69 -7.97
C ARG A 46 -11.46 -6.38 -7.24
N GLU A 47 -10.47 -5.49 -7.19
CA GLU A 47 -10.62 -4.17 -6.57
C GLU A 47 -11.72 -3.31 -7.21
N SER A 48 -11.90 -3.36 -8.54
CA SER A 48 -13.00 -2.61 -9.19
C SER A 48 -14.40 -3.13 -8.87
N GLN A 49 -14.51 -4.37 -8.39
CA GLN A 49 -15.79 -4.98 -8.03
C GLN A 49 -16.13 -4.74 -6.55
N LEU A 50 -15.25 -4.07 -5.80
CA LEU A 50 -15.45 -3.76 -4.39
C LEU A 50 -16.61 -2.77 -4.19
N ASN A 51 -17.57 -3.19 -3.37
CA ASN A 51 -18.51 -2.26 -2.77
C ASN A 51 -17.86 -1.59 -1.54
N PRO A 52 -18.07 -0.29 -1.32
CA PRO A 52 -17.50 0.37 -0.15
C PRO A 52 -17.96 -0.26 1.18
N GLY A 53 -17.01 -0.56 2.07
CA GLY A 53 -17.23 -1.23 3.36
C GLY A 53 -15.89 -1.62 4.02
N SER A 54 -15.91 -2.32 5.16
CA SER A 54 -14.68 -2.77 5.86
C SER A 54 -13.80 -3.63 4.97
N ASP A 55 -14.42 -4.56 4.24
CA ASP A 55 -13.71 -5.57 3.45
C ASP A 55 -13.00 -4.95 2.23
N ALA A 56 -13.41 -3.75 1.82
CA ALA A 56 -12.77 -3.03 0.72
C ALA A 56 -11.39 -2.49 1.10
N VAL A 57 -11.15 -2.18 2.38
CA VAL A 57 -9.82 -1.73 2.85
C VAL A 57 -8.82 -2.89 2.83
N ASP A 58 -9.25 -4.05 3.31
CA ASP A 58 -8.41 -5.25 3.35
C ASP A 58 -8.05 -5.71 1.94
N GLN A 59 -9.02 -5.74 1.02
CA GLN A 59 -8.79 -6.16 -0.37
C GLN A 59 -7.93 -5.18 -1.18
N LEU A 60 -7.90 -3.89 -0.84
CA LEU A 60 -6.96 -2.93 -1.44
C LEU A 60 -5.51 -3.16 -0.96
N THR A 61 -5.31 -3.93 0.11
CA THR A 61 -3.96 -4.27 0.60
C THR A 61 -3.34 -5.39 -0.24
N ASP A 62 -4.16 -6.19 -0.94
CA ASP A 62 -3.69 -7.27 -1.83
C ASP A 62 -2.71 -6.77 -2.89
N PHE A 63 -2.93 -5.57 -3.43
CA PHE A 63 -2.06 -5.02 -4.47
C PHE A 63 -0.67 -4.66 -3.93
N HIS A 64 -0.59 -4.07 -2.73
CA HIS A 64 0.71 -3.78 -2.10
C HIS A 64 1.46 -5.06 -1.72
N ALA A 65 0.77 -6.04 -1.12
CA ALA A 65 1.36 -7.34 -0.81
C ALA A 65 1.83 -8.07 -2.09
N ALA A 66 1.09 -7.93 -3.19
CA ALA A 66 1.48 -8.48 -4.48
C ALA A 66 2.71 -7.78 -5.06
N ILE A 67 2.85 -6.46 -4.98
CA ILE A 67 4.08 -5.76 -5.40
C ILE A 67 5.30 -6.34 -4.67
N ALA A 68 5.20 -6.51 -3.35
CA ALA A 68 6.29 -7.05 -2.55
C ALA A 68 6.62 -8.50 -2.92
N ARG A 69 5.61 -9.36 -3.02
CA ARG A 69 5.77 -10.77 -3.44
C ARG A 69 6.37 -10.89 -4.85
N LEU A 70 5.89 -10.09 -5.79
CA LEU A 70 6.24 -10.17 -7.21
C LEU A 70 7.56 -9.46 -7.55
N SER A 71 8.12 -8.69 -6.61
CA SER A 71 9.46 -8.10 -6.71
C SER A 71 10.59 -9.15 -6.77
N GLY A 72 10.31 -10.41 -6.39
CA GLY A 72 11.26 -11.52 -6.47
C GLY A 72 12.29 -11.57 -5.34
N ASN A 73 12.21 -10.69 -4.33
CA ASN A 73 13.10 -10.67 -3.18
C ASN A 73 12.35 -11.06 -1.89
N SER A 74 12.58 -12.27 -1.41
CA SER A 74 11.89 -12.80 -0.22
C SER A 74 12.13 -11.99 1.05
N THR A 75 13.31 -11.39 1.21
CA THR A 75 13.59 -10.51 2.38
C THR A 75 12.76 -9.25 2.30
N LEU A 76 12.71 -8.61 1.13
CA LEU A 76 11.89 -7.42 0.93
C LEU A 76 10.40 -7.72 1.10
N GLN A 77 9.94 -8.88 0.64
CA GLN A 77 8.58 -9.35 0.88
C GLN A 77 8.28 -9.46 2.39
N ILE A 78 9.11 -10.18 3.15
CA ILE A 78 8.90 -10.36 4.59
C ILE A 78 8.89 -9.03 5.34
N VAL A 79 9.84 -8.14 5.03
CA VAL A 79 9.89 -6.81 5.65
C VAL A 79 8.65 -6.00 5.27
N SER A 80 8.24 -6.01 4.00
CA SER A 80 7.03 -5.32 3.57
C SER A 80 5.77 -5.85 4.26
N ASP A 81 5.64 -7.17 4.39
CA ASP A 81 4.50 -7.82 5.07
C ASP A 81 4.43 -7.41 6.56
N MET A 82 5.59 -7.32 7.23
CA MET A 82 5.67 -6.82 8.60
C MET A 82 5.22 -5.36 8.73
N LEU A 83 5.65 -4.48 7.83
CA LEU A 83 5.21 -3.07 7.85
C LEU A 83 3.72 -2.95 7.49
N HIS A 84 3.24 -3.74 6.54
CA HIS A 84 1.83 -3.78 6.16
C HIS A 84 0.94 -4.18 7.33
N HIS A 85 1.35 -5.13 8.16
CA HIS A 85 0.57 -5.50 9.34
C HIS A 85 0.34 -4.32 10.31
N ILE A 86 1.38 -3.50 10.52
CA ILE A 86 1.29 -2.29 11.36
C ILE A 86 0.36 -1.26 10.70
N ILE A 87 0.53 -1.03 9.39
CA ILE A 87 -0.23 -0.05 8.61
C ILE A 87 -1.72 -0.42 8.50
N GLU A 88 -2.04 -1.70 8.34
CA GLU A 88 -3.41 -2.20 8.32
C GLU A 88 -4.12 -1.88 9.64
N LYS A 89 -3.45 -2.13 10.77
CA LYS A 89 -3.97 -1.78 12.09
C LYS A 89 -4.08 -0.28 12.29
N ALA A 90 -3.09 0.50 11.86
CA ALA A 90 -3.15 1.97 11.87
C ALA A 90 -4.38 2.48 11.11
N ASN A 91 -4.60 1.99 9.88
CA ASN A 91 -5.75 2.35 9.05
C ASN A 91 -7.07 2.02 9.74
N ARG A 92 -7.20 0.82 10.33
CA ARG A 92 -8.42 0.39 11.01
C ARG A 92 -8.72 1.19 12.29
N SER A 93 -7.69 1.54 13.05
CA SER A 93 -7.83 2.26 14.33
C SER A 93 -7.99 3.76 14.15
N LEU A 94 -7.34 4.36 13.14
CA LEU A 94 -7.26 5.81 12.98
C LEU A 94 -8.23 6.36 11.93
N GLN A 95 -8.80 5.52 11.05
CA GLN A 95 -9.66 5.98 9.97
C GLN A 95 -11.12 5.58 10.12
N PRO A 96 -12.05 6.43 9.64
CA PRO A 96 -13.41 5.99 9.38
C PRO A 96 -13.39 4.87 8.34
N THR A 97 -13.86 3.68 8.72
CA THR A 97 -14.03 2.53 7.80
C THR A 97 -15.35 2.57 7.03
N LYS A 98 -16.19 3.57 7.30
CA LYS A 98 -17.52 3.75 6.71
C LYS A 98 -17.81 5.22 6.39
N GLY A 99 -18.79 5.43 5.51
CA GLY A 99 -19.26 6.75 5.10
C GLY A 99 -18.46 7.35 3.94
N THR A 100 -18.98 8.43 3.37
CA THR A 100 -18.54 8.97 2.06
C THR A 100 -17.04 9.20 1.94
N ARG A 101 -16.36 9.62 3.02
CA ARG A 101 -14.90 9.84 3.02
C ARG A 101 -14.13 8.53 2.82
N ALA A 102 -14.53 7.45 3.49
CA ALA A 102 -13.93 6.12 3.36
C ALA A 102 -14.14 5.57 1.94
N GLU A 103 -15.38 5.66 1.42
CA GLU A 103 -15.69 5.18 0.08
C GLU A 103 -14.89 5.93 -1.01
N GLN A 104 -14.71 7.24 -0.84
CA GLN A 104 -13.89 8.03 -1.76
C GLN A 104 -12.42 7.65 -1.68
N ALA A 105 -11.89 7.32 -0.50
CA ALA A 105 -10.52 6.83 -0.34
C ALA A 105 -10.32 5.51 -1.09
N VAL A 106 -11.23 4.54 -0.88
CA VAL A 106 -11.22 3.24 -1.58
C VAL A 106 -11.24 3.43 -3.11
N ARG A 107 -12.18 4.25 -3.62
CA ARG A 107 -12.28 4.54 -5.06
C ARG A 107 -11.03 5.20 -5.63
N ARG A 108 -10.38 6.09 -4.86
CA ARG A 108 -9.13 6.73 -5.28
C ARG A 108 -7.97 5.74 -5.32
N SER A 109 -7.83 4.87 -4.32
CA SER A 109 -6.78 3.83 -4.29
C SER A 109 -6.93 2.86 -5.46
N ALA A 110 -8.10 2.27 -5.66
CA ALA A 110 -8.36 1.36 -6.79
C ALA A 110 -8.06 2.01 -8.15
N LYS A 111 -8.40 3.30 -8.31
CA LYS A 111 -8.06 4.06 -9.52
C LYS A 111 -6.54 4.19 -9.69
N THR A 112 -5.82 4.51 -8.62
CA THR A 112 -4.36 4.63 -8.68
C THR A 112 -3.68 3.29 -8.94
N HIS A 113 -4.14 2.20 -8.35
CA HIS A 113 -3.60 0.85 -8.61
C HIS A 113 -3.70 0.48 -10.08
N ARG A 114 -4.86 0.75 -10.70
CA ARG A 114 -5.05 0.55 -12.15
C ARG A 114 -4.09 1.41 -12.99
N MET A 115 -3.94 2.69 -12.65
CA MET A 115 -3.00 3.57 -13.37
C MET A 115 -1.54 3.14 -13.24
N VAL A 116 -1.12 2.68 -12.06
CA VAL A 116 0.23 2.14 -11.84
C VAL A 116 0.43 0.85 -12.65
N LEU A 117 -0.57 -0.04 -12.68
CA LEU A 117 -0.53 -1.24 -13.50
C LEU A 117 -0.39 -0.91 -14.98
N ASP A 118 -1.11 0.09 -15.49
CA ASP A 118 -0.97 0.55 -16.88
C ASP A 118 0.47 1.05 -17.16
N MET A 119 1.05 1.84 -16.24
CA MET A 119 2.45 2.29 -16.37
C MET A 119 3.46 1.14 -16.29
N ILE A 120 3.22 0.12 -15.45
CA ILE A 120 4.03 -1.11 -15.40
C ILE A 120 3.96 -1.84 -16.74
N LYS A 121 2.76 -1.93 -17.35
CA LYS A 121 2.56 -2.57 -18.65
C LYS A 121 3.30 -1.85 -19.77
N ASP A 122 3.31 -0.52 -19.74
CA ASP A 122 3.98 0.32 -20.74
C ASP A 122 5.50 0.38 -20.55
N GLY A 123 5.99 0.06 -19.35
CA GLY A 123 7.40 0.11 -18.99
C GLY A 123 7.86 1.47 -18.48
N ASP A 124 6.91 2.34 -18.12
CA ASP A 124 7.15 3.71 -17.66
C ASP A 124 7.57 3.73 -16.18
N ALA A 125 8.73 3.13 -15.88
CA ALA A 125 9.18 2.89 -14.52
C ALA A 125 9.21 4.14 -13.64
N GLU A 126 9.78 5.24 -14.12
CA GLU A 126 9.85 6.50 -13.37
C GLU A 126 8.46 7.07 -13.08
N GLN A 127 7.55 7.05 -14.05
CA GLN A 127 6.19 7.55 -13.86
C GLN A 127 5.39 6.66 -12.91
N ALA A 128 5.57 5.34 -13.00
CA ALA A 128 4.96 4.37 -12.09
C ALA A 128 5.42 4.62 -10.65
N GLY A 129 6.73 4.76 -10.44
CA GLY A 129 7.33 5.05 -9.13
C GLY A 129 6.83 6.38 -8.54
N GLU A 130 6.80 7.44 -9.34
CA GLU A 130 6.32 8.76 -8.90
C GLU A 130 4.82 8.77 -8.58
N LEU A 131 3.99 8.08 -9.37
CA LEU A 131 2.57 7.93 -9.05
C LEU A 131 2.37 7.11 -7.78
N TRP A 132 3.16 6.05 -7.60
CA TRP A 132 3.11 5.20 -6.41
C TRP A 132 3.53 5.94 -5.14
N LYS A 133 4.62 6.69 -5.20
CA LYS A 133 5.07 7.54 -4.10
C LYS A 133 3.99 8.52 -3.65
N ARG A 134 3.36 9.23 -4.59
CA ARG A 134 2.25 10.16 -4.29
C ARG A 134 1.04 9.44 -3.68
N HIS A 135 0.77 8.20 -4.09
CA HIS A 135 -0.29 7.39 -3.51
C HIS A 135 -0.01 7.06 -2.03
N LEU A 136 1.20 6.57 -1.74
CA LEU A 136 1.63 6.23 -0.38
C LEU A 136 1.64 7.45 0.55
N GLN A 137 2.16 8.58 0.10
CA GLN A 137 2.18 9.83 0.88
C GLN A 137 0.77 10.37 1.19
N LYS A 138 -0.15 10.27 0.23
CA LYS A 138 -1.56 10.64 0.48
C LYS A 138 -2.23 9.71 1.48
N ALA A 139 -1.89 8.43 1.46
CA ALA A 139 -2.38 7.48 2.45
C ALA A 139 -1.85 7.85 3.84
N GLU A 140 -0.56 8.14 3.97
CA GLU A 140 0.06 8.65 5.21
C GLU A 140 -0.66 9.90 5.73
N GLU A 141 -0.78 10.96 4.93
CA GLU A 141 -1.46 12.22 5.31
C GLU A 141 -2.91 11.98 5.78
N PHE A 142 -3.61 11.06 5.10
CA PHE A 142 -5.00 10.73 5.42
C PHE A 142 -5.14 9.97 6.75
N VAL A 143 -4.13 9.21 7.16
CA VAL A 143 -4.06 8.49 8.45
C VAL A 143 -3.62 9.42 9.58
N LEU A 144 -2.56 10.19 9.33
CA LEU A 144 -1.86 10.92 10.38
C LEU A 144 -2.49 12.27 10.71
N THR A 145 -3.62 12.64 10.09
CA THR A 145 -4.32 13.88 10.45
C THR A 145 -4.86 13.80 11.89
N GLY A 146 -4.04 14.21 12.87
CA GLY A 146 -4.32 14.16 14.31
C GLY A 146 -3.62 13.04 15.11
N ALA A 147 -2.79 12.20 14.47
CA ALA A 147 -2.16 11.02 15.09
C ALA A 147 -0.66 10.88 14.76
N GLU A 148 0.02 11.96 14.35
CA GLU A 148 1.46 11.96 13.99
C GLU A 148 2.38 11.43 15.10
N LEU A 149 1.95 11.49 16.35
CA LEU A 149 2.71 11.03 17.52
C LEU A 149 2.37 9.61 17.97
N SER A 150 1.42 8.92 17.31
CA SER A 150 1.10 7.53 17.65
C SER A 150 2.28 6.62 17.35
N THR A 151 2.61 5.76 18.30
CA THR A 151 3.64 4.74 18.17
C THR A 151 3.05 3.42 17.67
N VAL A 152 3.92 2.52 17.22
CA VAL A 152 3.52 1.16 16.87
C VAL A 152 2.93 0.43 18.09
N VAL A 153 3.38 0.71 19.30
CA VAL A 153 2.82 0.13 20.54
C VAL A 153 1.37 0.54 20.73
N ASP A 154 1.06 1.83 20.56
CA ASP A 154 -0.30 2.38 20.75
C ASP A 154 -1.35 1.73 19.81
N LEU A 155 -0.92 1.07 18.73
CA LEU A 155 -1.79 0.41 17.77
C LEU A 155 -1.93 -1.11 17.98
N LEU A 156 -1.04 -1.72 18.76
CA LEU A 156 -0.93 -3.17 18.89
C LEU A 156 -1.41 -3.71 20.23
N GLU A 157 -1.68 -2.83 21.20
CA GLU A 157 -2.43 -3.09 22.44
C GLU A 157 -3.95 -3.01 22.22
#